data_AF-A0A960H555-F1
#
_entry.id   AF-A0A960H555-F1
#
_cell.length_a   1.000
_cell.length_b   1.000
_cell.length_c   1.000
_cell.angle_alpha   90.00
_cell.angle_beta   90.00
_cell.angle_gamma   90.00
#
_symmetry.space_group_name_H-M   'P 1'
#
loop_
_entity.id
_entity.type
_entity.pdbx_description
1 polymer ?
#
loop_
_entity_poly.entity_id
_entity_poly.type
_entity_poly.pdbx_seq_one_letter_code
_entity_poly.pdbx_strand_id
1 'polypeptide(L)'
;MSPPTARDGPRPSTPSRAEVLAALSVAIDLGLGQPAEHMLRAALIGTRIADRLGLNSEQRDCVYYATLVMWIGCHADSHEFAQWFGDDIAVRRDSYQVDWSGLPYYRFLASNIGRGEPLLQRLQSIATLFVD
;
A
#
# COMPACT_ATOMS: atom_id res chain seq x y z
N MET A 1 -3.02 -47.64 -33.67
CA MET A 1 -3.57 -46.46 -32.97
C MET A 1 -2.39 -45.56 -32.61
N SER A 2 -2.14 -44.49 -33.36
CA SER A 2 -1.04 -43.57 -33.07
C SER A 2 -1.37 -42.70 -31.86
N PRO A 3 -0.40 -42.35 -30.98
CA PRO A 3 -0.65 -41.49 -29.85
C PRO A 3 -1.02 -40.08 -30.30
N PRO A 4 -1.89 -39.35 -29.57
CA PRO A 4 -2.23 -37.98 -29.90
C PRO A 4 -0.99 -37.09 -29.79
N THR A 5 -0.66 -36.39 -30.87
CA THR A 5 0.37 -35.35 -30.91
C THR A 5 0.07 -34.29 -29.86
N ALA A 6 0.98 -34.10 -28.91
CA ALA A 6 0.91 -33.01 -27.95
C ALA A 6 0.69 -31.70 -28.71
N ARG A 7 -0.35 -30.95 -28.31
CA ARG A 7 -0.62 -29.63 -28.87
C ARG A 7 0.53 -28.70 -28.49
N ASP A 8 1.35 -28.29 -29.45
CA ASP A 8 2.28 -27.17 -29.32
C ASP A 8 1.47 -25.86 -29.18
N GLY A 9 0.95 -25.63 -27.97
CA GLY A 9 0.43 -24.33 -27.57
C GLY A 9 1.57 -23.32 -27.38
N PRO A 10 1.30 -22.00 -27.46
CA PRO A 10 2.30 -20.99 -27.15
C PRO A 10 2.90 -21.27 -25.77
N ARG A 11 4.24 -21.40 -25.70
CA ARG A 11 4.93 -21.49 -24.41
C ARG A 11 4.62 -20.21 -23.62
N PRO A 12 4.27 -20.30 -22.33
CA PRO A 12 3.99 -19.11 -21.54
C PRO A 12 5.22 -18.20 -21.58
N SER A 13 5.03 -16.98 -22.09
CA SER A 13 6.08 -15.96 -22.08
C SER A 13 6.33 -15.53 -20.64
N THR A 14 7.60 -15.36 -20.28
CA THR A 14 7.94 -14.79 -18.97
C THR A 14 7.32 -13.40 -18.82
N PRO A 15 6.80 -13.05 -17.65
CA PRO A 15 6.18 -11.74 -17.44
C PRO A 15 7.22 -10.63 -17.64
N SER A 16 6.78 -9.53 -18.25
CA SER A 16 7.53 -8.30 -18.36
C SER A 16 7.73 -7.65 -17.00
N ARG A 17 8.72 -6.76 -16.90
CA ARG A 17 8.96 -5.95 -15.69
C ARG A 17 7.70 -5.19 -15.27
N ALA A 18 6.96 -4.64 -16.23
CA ALA A 18 5.72 -3.90 -15.95
C ALA A 18 4.65 -4.80 -15.35
N GLU A 19 4.48 -6.03 -15.85
CA GLU A 19 3.50 -6.99 -15.31
C GLU A 19 3.86 -7.44 -13.89
N VAL A 20 5.14 -7.69 -13.61
CA VAL A 20 5.60 -8.04 -12.26
C VAL A 20 5.34 -6.90 -11.27
N LEU A 21 5.70 -5.67 -11.65
CA LEU A 21 5.52 -4.51 -10.77
C LEU A 21 4.05 -4.12 -10.63
N ALA A 22 3.23 -4.32 -11.67
CA ALA A 22 1.78 -4.15 -11.58
C ALA A 22 1.17 -5.17 -10.60
N ALA A 23 1.56 -6.44 -10.66
CA ALA A 23 1.10 -7.46 -9.72
C ALA A 23 1.50 -7.12 -8.27
N LEU A 24 2.73 -6.65 -8.07
CA LEU A 24 3.21 -6.20 -6.76
C LEU A 24 2.42 -4.98 -6.25
N SER A 25 2.05 -4.06 -7.13
CA SER A 25 1.24 -2.89 -6.77
C SER A 25 -0.13 -3.26 -6.20
N VAL A 26 -0.72 -4.38 -6.66
CA VAL A 26 -1.98 -4.91 -6.11
C VAL A 26 -1.77 -5.48 -4.70
N ALA A 27 -0.65 -6.16 -4.45
CA ALA A 27 -0.31 -6.62 -3.10
C ALA A 27 -0.07 -5.45 -2.13
N ILE A 28 0.51 -4.35 -2.63
CA ILE A 28 0.68 -3.10 -1.87
C ILE A 28 -0.67 -2.48 -1.51
N ASP A 29 -1.61 -2.40 -2.47
CA ASP A 29 -2.96 -1.87 -2.20
C ASP A 29 -3.64 -2.64 -1.05
N LEU A 30 -3.49 -3.98 -1.02
CA LEU A 30 -4.02 -4.83 0.06
C LEU A 30 -3.38 -4.50 1.42
N GLY A 31 -2.05 -4.36 1.48
CA GLY A 31 -1.33 -4.03 2.71
C GLY A 31 -1.61 -2.62 3.25
N LEU A 32 -1.95 -1.69 2.36
CA LEU A 32 -2.42 -0.34 2.70
C LEU A 32 -3.92 -0.28 3.03
N GLY A 33 -4.66 -1.37 2.77
CA GLY A 33 -6.12 -1.39 2.87
C GLY A 33 -6.82 -0.54 1.81
N GLN A 34 -6.15 -0.15 0.73
CA GLN A 34 -6.70 0.69 -0.34
C GLN A 34 -7.51 -0.12 -1.36
N PRO A 35 -8.43 0.52 -2.12
CA PRO A 35 -9.11 -0.14 -3.22
C PRO A 35 -8.11 -0.64 -4.27
N ALA A 36 -8.40 -1.79 -4.89
CA ALA A 36 -7.56 -2.34 -5.95
C ALA A 36 -7.23 -1.28 -7.03
N GLU A 37 -6.01 -1.39 -7.57
CA GLU A 37 -5.45 -0.49 -8.58
C GLU A 37 -5.18 0.94 -8.05
N HIS A 38 -5.11 1.15 -6.73
CA HIS A 38 -4.79 2.46 -6.18
C HIS A 38 -3.39 2.90 -6.61
N MET A 39 -2.38 2.06 -6.45
CA MET A 39 -1.02 2.37 -6.91
C MET A 39 -0.91 2.48 -8.44
N LEU A 40 -1.70 1.71 -9.20
CA LEU A 40 -1.77 1.82 -10.67
C LEU A 40 -2.35 3.16 -11.11
N ARG A 41 -3.45 3.61 -10.49
CA ARG A 41 -4.03 4.94 -10.74
C ARG A 41 -3.05 6.04 -10.36
N ALA A 42 -2.36 5.90 -9.23
CA ALA A 42 -1.32 6.83 -8.81
C ALA A 42 -0.19 6.93 -9.84
N ALA A 43 0.28 5.79 -10.37
CA ALA A 43 1.32 5.76 -11.42
C ALA A 43 0.86 6.49 -12.68
N LEU A 44 -0.38 6.26 -13.13
CA LEU A 44 -0.95 6.98 -14.29
C LEU A 44 -1.06 8.50 -14.05
N ILE A 45 -1.49 8.91 -12.85
CA ILE A 45 -1.57 10.33 -12.48
C ILE A 45 -0.16 10.93 -12.45
N GLY A 46 0.79 10.26 -11.82
CA GLY A 46 2.20 10.68 -11.74
C GLY A 46 2.81 10.87 -13.13
N THR A 47 2.66 9.89 -14.02
CA THR A 47 3.16 10.01 -15.39
C THR A 47 2.49 11.17 -16.13
N ARG A 48 1.17 11.40 -15.99
CA ARG A 48 0.48 12.55 -16.59
C ARG A 48 0.93 13.90 -16.05
N ILE A 49 1.43 13.96 -14.81
CA ILE A 49 2.04 15.16 -14.23
C ILE A 49 3.44 15.34 -14.83
N ALA A 50 4.24 14.27 -14.87
CA ALA A 50 5.57 14.28 -15.49
C ALA A 50 5.52 14.76 -16.96
N ASP A 51 4.52 14.32 -17.72
CA ASP A 51 4.28 14.76 -19.10
C ASP A 51 4.06 16.26 -19.19
N ARG A 52 3.22 16.82 -18.31
CA ARG A 52 2.94 18.27 -18.28
C ARG A 52 4.13 19.11 -17.84
N LEU A 53 5.04 18.52 -17.07
CA LEU A 53 6.29 19.15 -16.66
C LEU A 53 7.40 19.03 -17.72
N GLY A 54 7.14 18.36 -18.85
CA GLY A 54 8.11 18.19 -19.93
C GLY A 54 9.26 17.24 -19.58
N LEU A 55 9.05 16.29 -18.66
CA LEU A 55 10.08 15.31 -18.30
C LEU A 55 10.37 14.36 -19.46
N ASN A 56 11.63 13.93 -19.57
CA ASN A 56 12.07 13.01 -20.62
C ASN A 56 11.57 11.57 -20.36
N SER A 57 11.78 10.66 -21.31
CA SER A 57 11.30 9.28 -21.22
C SER A 57 11.85 8.51 -20.01
N GLU A 58 13.13 8.68 -19.68
CA GLU A 58 13.76 8.00 -18.54
C GLU A 58 13.16 8.48 -17.20
N GLN A 59 12.93 9.78 -17.09
CA GLN A 59 12.30 10.37 -15.90
C GLN A 59 10.84 9.91 -15.75
N ARG A 60 10.09 9.82 -16.86
CA ARG A 60 8.71 9.33 -16.86
C ARG A 60 8.64 7.84 -16.49
N ASP A 61 9.58 7.03 -16.99
CA ASP A 61 9.73 5.63 -16.61
C ASP A 61 10.02 5.51 -15.11
N CYS A 62 10.93 6.34 -14.58
CA CYS A 62 11.21 6.40 -13.15
C CYS A 62 9.94 6.71 -12.35
N VAL A 63 9.18 7.74 -12.73
CA VAL A 63 7.90 8.07 -12.08
C VAL A 63 6.94 6.88 -12.13
N TYR A 64 6.79 6.24 -13.28
CA TYR A 64 5.89 5.09 -13.44
C TYR A 64 6.30 3.92 -12.51
N TYR A 65 7.52 3.42 -12.64
CA TYR A 65 7.97 2.24 -11.91
C TYR A 65 8.14 2.52 -10.42
N ALA A 66 8.67 3.68 -10.03
CA ALA A 66 8.81 4.04 -8.62
C ALA A 66 7.44 4.19 -7.94
N THR A 67 6.45 4.76 -8.63
CA THR A 67 5.10 4.88 -8.07
C THR A 67 4.49 3.51 -7.82
N LEU A 68 4.62 2.55 -8.74
CA LEU A 68 4.08 1.19 -8.54
C LEU A 68 4.55 0.50 -7.25
N VAL A 69 5.76 0.84 -6.78
CA VAL A 69 6.38 0.20 -5.61
C VAL A 69 6.68 1.16 -4.45
N MET A 70 6.15 2.38 -4.50
CA MET A 70 6.47 3.44 -3.54
C MET A 70 6.17 3.03 -2.09
N TRP A 71 5.19 2.14 -1.90
CA TRP A 71 4.74 1.64 -0.61
C TRP A 71 5.04 0.15 -0.41
N ILE A 72 6.05 -0.40 -1.09
CA ILE A 72 6.44 -1.81 -0.94
C ILE A 72 6.75 -2.19 0.50
N GLY A 73 7.26 -1.24 1.30
CA GLY A 73 7.55 -1.38 2.73
C GLY A 73 6.41 -1.01 3.67
N CYS A 74 5.16 -0.87 3.18
CA CYS A 74 4.02 -0.42 4.01
C CYS A 74 3.80 -1.25 5.28
N HIS A 75 4.23 -2.50 5.32
CA HIS A 75 4.08 -3.43 6.43
C HIS A 75 5.33 -3.58 7.32
N ALA A 76 6.38 -2.77 7.10
CA ALA A 76 7.61 -2.84 7.89
C ALA A 76 7.33 -2.66 9.40
N ASP A 77 6.45 -1.72 9.74
CA ASP A 77 6.04 -1.42 11.12
C ASP A 77 4.71 -2.08 11.51
N SER A 78 4.25 -3.11 10.78
CA SER A 78 2.97 -3.78 11.06
C SER A 78 2.93 -4.41 12.45
N HIS A 79 4.07 -4.92 12.95
CA HIS A 79 4.11 -5.56 14.26
C HIS A 79 3.82 -4.55 15.37
N GLU A 80 4.48 -3.40 15.30
CA GLU A 80 4.30 -2.27 16.20
C GLU A 80 2.88 -1.71 16.05
N PHE A 81 2.42 -1.45 14.82
CA PHE A 81 1.07 -0.92 14.58
C PHE A 81 -0.02 -1.85 15.12
N ALA A 82 0.13 -3.16 14.97
CA ALA A 82 -0.81 -4.13 15.54
C ALA A 82 -0.79 -4.11 17.07
N GLN A 83 0.37 -3.94 17.72
CA GLN A 83 0.45 -3.78 19.17
C GLN A 83 -0.27 -2.51 19.66
N TRP A 84 -0.10 -1.38 18.97
CA TRP A 84 -0.67 -0.10 19.41
C TRP A 84 -2.14 0.09 19.02
N PHE A 85 -2.54 -0.37 17.84
CA PHE A 85 -3.84 -0.06 17.24
C PHE A 85 -4.72 -1.29 17.01
N GLY A 86 -4.19 -2.50 17.18
CA GLY A 86 -4.90 -3.75 16.89
C GLY A 86 -4.96 -4.07 15.39
N ASP A 87 -5.74 -3.29 14.63
CA ASP A 87 -5.95 -3.47 13.19
C ASP A 87 -5.09 -2.47 12.38
N ASP A 88 -3.87 -2.87 12.02
CA ASP A 88 -2.90 -2.04 11.31
C ASP A 88 -3.39 -1.66 9.90
N ILE A 89 -4.10 -2.55 9.21
CA ILE A 89 -4.65 -2.30 7.88
C ILE A 89 -5.76 -1.25 7.93
N ALA A 90 -6.69 -1.34 8.89
CA ALA A 90 -7.74 -0.34 9.05
C ALA A 90 -7.16 1.05 9.35
N VAL A 91 -6.15 1.13 10.22
CA VAL A 91 -5.45 2.38 10.52
C VAL A 91 -4.80 2.98 9.27
N ARG A 92 -4.10 2.16 8.46
CA ARG A 92 -3.49 2.64 7.20
C ARG A 92 -4.54 3.10 6.19
N ARG A 93 -5.67 2.40 6.08
CA ARG A 93 -6.78 2.82 5.21
C ARG A 93 -7.31 4.18 5.62
N ASP A 94 -7.61 4.33 6.90
CA ASP A 94 -8.28 5.50 7.45
C ASP A 94 -7.34 6.73 7.46
N SER A 95 -6.03 6.53 7.59
CA SER A 95 -5.03 7.62 7.59
C SER A 95 -4.96 8.39 6.27
N TYR A 96 -5.39 7.79 5.15
CA TYR A 96 -5.50 8.48 3.85
C TYR A 96 -6.62 9.54 3.81
N GLN A 97 -7.54 9.51 4.78
CA GLN A 97 -8.67 10.45 4.89
C GLN A 97 -8.44 11.53 5.95
N VAL A 98 -7.28 11.52 6.60
CA VAL A 98 -6.95 12.42 7.70
C VAL A 98 -5.72 13.23 7.31
N ASP A 99 -5.74 14.52 7.61
CA ASP A 99 -4.54 15.34 7.51
C ASP A 99 -3.51 14.85 8.53
N TRP A 100 -2.26 14.68 8.10
CA TRP A 100 -1.16 14.21 8.96
C TRP A 100 -0.63 15.31 9.89
N SER A 101 -1.41 16.37 10.10
CA SER A 101 -1.08 17.50 10.95
C SER A 101 -2.27 17.99 11.77
N GLY A 102 -1.96 18.57 12.93
CA GLY A 102 -2.93 19.23 13.79
C GLY A 102 -3.92 18.30 14.51
N LEU A 103 -5.02 18.89 14.98
CA LEU A 103 -6.03 18.22 15.81
C LEU A 103 -6.70 17.00 15.15
N PRO A 104 -6.96 16.97 13.82
CA PRO A 104 -7.52 15.79 13.17
C PRO A 104 -6.64 14.54 13.33
N TYR A 105 -5.32 14.69 13.19
CA TYR A 105 -4.37 13.60 13.37
C TYR A 105 -4.36 13.05 14.81
N TYR A 106 -4.29 13.93 15.82
CA TYR A 106 -4.32 13.49 17.23
C TYR A 106 -5.63 12.78 17.58
N ARG A 107 -6.76 13.27 17.08
CA ARG A 107 -8.06 12.62 17.27
C ARG A 107 -8.09 11.24 16.60
N PHE A 108 -7.54 11.14 15.39
CA PHE A 108 -7.41 9.88 14.67
C PHE A 108 -6.60 8.86 15.48
N LEU A 109 -5.42 9.23 15.96
CA LEU A 109 -4.58 8.38 16.81
C LEU A 109 -5.35 7.92 18.05
N ALA A 110 -5.91 8.86 18.82
CA ALA A 110 -6.66 8.53 20.05
C ALA A 110 -7.85 7.58 19.79
N SER A 111 -8.54 7.73 18.66
CA SER A 111 -9.67 6.87 18.30
C SER A 111 -9.28 5.45 17.87
N ASN A 112 -8.06 5.28 17.35
CA ASN A 112 -7.57 4.01 16.83
C ASN A 112 -6.66 3.25 17.81
N ILE A 113 -6.11 3.89 18.84
CA ILE A 113 -5.31 3.19 19.86
C ILE A 113 -6.17 2.12 20.57
N GLY A 114 -5.61 0.92 20.68
CA GLY A 114 -6.25 -0.26 21.30
C GLY A 114 -7.59 -0.65 20.69
N ARG A 115 -7.81 -0.38 19.38
CA ARG A 115 -9.06 -0.73 18.71
C ARG A 115 -9.23 -2.26 18.71
N GLY A 116 -10.27 -2.75 19.38
CA GLY A 116 -10.53 -4.18 19.57
C GLY A 116 -10.20 -4.71 20.97
N GLU A 117 -9.55 -3.91 21.82
CA GLU A 117 -9.26 -4.27 23.21
C GLU A 117 -10.37 -3.81 24.19
N PRO A 118 -10.56 -4.52 25.32
CA PRO A 118 -11.33 -4.03 26.47
C PRO A 118 -10.90 -2.63 26.91
N LEU A 119 -11.86 -1.79 27.31
CA LEU A 119 -11.65 -0.37 27.67
C LEU A 119 -10.50 -0.11 28.67
N LEU A 120 -10.24 -1.05 29.58
CA LEU A 120 -9.14 -0.97 30.56
C LEU A 120 -7.76 -1.08 29.92
N GLN A 121 -7.58 -1.96 28.92
CA GLN A 121 -6.31 -2.11 28.19
C GLN A 121 -6.08 -0.92 27.25
N ARG A 122 -7.13 -0.38 26.63
CA ARG A 122 -7.03 0.87 25.83
C ARG A 122 -6.51 2.04 26.65
N LEU A 123 -6.97 2.21 27.89
CA LEU A 123 -6.51 3.28 28.78
C LEU A 123 -5.04 3.10 29.18
N GLN A 124 -4.57 1.87 29.35
CA GLN A 124 -3.16 1.58 29.62
C GLN A 124 -2.29 1.90 28.40
N SER A 125 -2.66 1.43 27.20
CA SER A 125 -1.91 1.70 25.96
C SER A 125 -1.82 3.19 25.62
N ILE A 126 -2.90 3.95 25.86
CA ILE A 126 -2.88 5.43 25.74
C ILE A 126 -1.91 6.02 26.77
N ALA A 127 -1.96 5.60 28.04
CA ALA A 127 -1.09 6.15 29.08
C ALA A 127 0.40 5.90 28.78
N THR A 128 0.76 4.72 28.25
CA THR A 128 2.14 4.39 27.87
C THR A 128 2.64 5.25 26.71
N LEU A 129 1.82 5.49 25.69
CA LEU A 129 2.18 6.30 24.51
C LEU A 129 2.41 7.79 24.83
N PHE A 130 1.90 8.28 25.97
CA PHE A 130 2.11 9.66 26.45
C PHE A 130 3.24 9.80 27.48
N VAL A 131 3.76 8.69 27.98
CA VAL A 131 4.85 8.67 28.98
C VAL A 131 6.22 8.44 28.32
N ASP A 132 6.26 7.78 27.16
CA ASP A 132 7.42 7.69 26.26
C ASP A 132 7.47 8.89 25.28
#